data_AF-A0A2E0XIL4-F1
#
_entry.id   AF-A0A2E0XIL4-F1
#
_cell.length_a   1.000
_cell.length_b   1.000
_cell.length_c   1.000
_cell.angle_alpha   90.00
_cell.angle_beta   90.00
_cell.angle_gamma   90.00
#
_symmetry.space_group_name_H-M   'P 1'
#
loop_
_entity.id
_entity.type
_entity.pdbx_description
1 polymer ?
#
loop_
_entity_poly.entity_id
_entity_poly.type
_entity_poly.pdbx_seq_one_letter_code
_entity_poly.pdbx_strand_id
1 'polypeptide(L)'
;MDLLRRDRKRPPPGTESPIATGIFLARLCHDEFIPADAGYEGGEFTVPVVTFDGKRLELNMDGSAGGWALVGILSESDEPIEGYKIEQCDTIRGNSVKKAVTWQGNSDVSKLTGKLVKLHFVIQSMKIFAFQFVCRVDIK
;
A
#
# COMPACT_ATOMS: atom_id res chain seq x y z
N MET A 1 -22.20 -29.69 -28.53
CA MET A 1 -20.73 -29.75 -28.45
C MET A 1 -20.26 -28.37 -28.02
N ASP A 2 -20.49 -27.89 -26.80
CA ASP A 2 -20.17 -28.41 -25.47
C ASP A 2 -18.67 -28.51 -25.16
N LEU A 3 -18.31 -28.14 -23.91
CA LEU A 3 -16.99 -28.04 -23.27
C LEU A 3 -16.36 -26.62 -23.39
N LEU A 4 -16.35 -25.74 -22.38
CA LEU A 4 -15.85 -25.90 -21.01
C LEU A 4 -16.46 -24.85 -20.07
N ARG A 5 -17.59 -25.15 -19.42
CA ARG A 5 -17.83 -24.62 -18.07
C ARG A 5 -17.04 -25.52 -17.13
N ARG A 6 -15.82 -25.11 -16.75
CA ARG A 6 -15.09 -25.80 -15.68
C ARG A 6 -15.83 -25.52 -14.38
N ASP A 7 -16.60 -26.52 -13.99
CA ASP A 7 -17.24 -26.65 -12.70
C ASP A 7 -16.15 -26.49 -11.61
N ARG A 8 -16.07 -25.32 -10.98
CA ARG A 8 -15.17 -25.09 -9.84
C ARG A 8 -15.79 -25.76 -8.62
N LYS A 9 -15.73 -27.09 -8.56
CA LYS A 9 -16.02 -27.81 -7.31
C LYS A 9 -14.98 -27.39 -6.27
N ARG A 10 -15.46 -26.96 -5.11
CA ARG A 10 -14.64 -26.68 -3.94
C ARG A 10 -13.89 -27.97 -3.57
N PRO A 11 -12.56 -27.93 -3.36
CA PRO A 11 -11.85 -29.11 -2.89
C PRO A 11 -12.38 -29.53 -1.52
N PRO A 12 -12.38 -30.84 -1.21
CA PRO A 12 -12.79 -31.33 0.10
C PRO A 12 -11.90 -30.71 1.19
N PRO A 13 -12.45 -30.48 2.40
CA PRO A 13 -11.67 -29.92 3.50
C PRO A 13 -10.50 -30.85 3.85
N GLY A 14 -9.28 -30.31 3.80
CA GLY A 14 -8.04 -31.04 4.12
C GLY A 14 -7.06 -31.26 2.96
N THR A 15 -7.34 -30.76 1.74
CA THR A 15 -6.38 -30.82 0.62
C THR A 15 -5.63 -29.49 0.48
N GLU A 16 -4.30 -29.50 0.61
CA GLU A 16 -3.47 -28.35 0.22
C GLU A 16 -3.71 -28.05 -1.26
N SER A 17 -4.17 -26.83 -1.56
CA SER A 17 -4.41 -26.40 -2.93
C SER A 17 -3.05 -26.13 -3.59
N PRO A 18 -2.76 -26.71 -4.77
CA PRO A 18 -1.53 -26.39 -5.48
C PRO A 18 -1.53 -24.89 -5.75
N ILE A 19 -0.44 -24.21 -5.39
CA ILE A 19 -0.23 -22.79 -5.66
C ILE A 19 -0.44 -22.58 -7.16
N ALA A 20 -1.59 -22.01 -7.51
CA ALA A 20 -1.98 -21.77 -8.90
C ALA A 20 -1.06 -20.67 -9.45
N THR A 21 0.08 -21.09 -9.97
CA THR A 21 1.06 -20.19 -10.58
C THR A 21 0.69 -20.07 -12.05
N GLY A 22 0.36 -18.85 -12.49
CA GLY A 22 -0.02 -18.56 -13.88
C GLY A 22 0.83 -17.44 -14.45
N ILE A 23 1.14 -17.53 -15.75
CA ILE A 23 1.74 -16.41 -16.50
C ILE A 23 0.59 -15.60 -17.09
N PHE A 24 0.54 -14.31 -16.80
CA PHE A 24 -0.50 -13.39 -17.27
C PHE A 24 0.11 -12.30 -18.15
N LEU A 25 -0.65 -11.82 -19.13
CA LEU A 25 -0.29 -10.68 -19.98
C LEU A 25 -1.06 -9.44 -19.49
N ALA A 26 -0.34 -8.42 -19.03
CA ALA A 26 -0.88 -7.08 -18.85
C ALA A 26 -0.50 -6.21 -20.06
N ARG A 27 -1.47 -5.49 -20.62
CA ARG A 27 -1.23 -4.41 -21.59
C ARG A 27 -1.54 -3.09 -20.91
N LEU A 28 -0.57 -2.19 -20.89
CA LEU A 28 -0.70 -0.87 -20.28
C LEU A 28 -0.37 0.19 -21.33
N CYS A 29 -1.18 1.25 -21.40
CA CYS A 29 -0.83 2.42 -22.22
C CYS A 29 0.36 3.16 -21.60
N HIS A 30 1.20 3.78 -22.43
CA HIS A 30 2.43 4.42 -21.95
C HIS A 30 2.19 5.51 -20.89
N ASP A 31 1.02 6.15 -20.95
CA ASP A 31 0.64 7.28 -20.08
C ASP A 31 -0.36 6.90 -18.98
N GLU A 32 -0.69 5.62 -18.82
CA GLU A 32 -1.61 5.17 -17.76
C GLU A 32 -0.84 4.63 -16.56
N PHE A 33 -1.08 5.23 -15.39
CA PHE A 33 -0.62 4.69 -14.11
C PHE A 33 -1.66 3.73 -13.55
N ILE A 34 -1.24 2.51 -13.21
CA ILE A 34 -2.08 1.55 -12.47
C ILE A 34 -1.92 1.81 -10.97
N PRO A 35 -2.99 2.18 -10.25
CA PRO A 35 -2.93 2.26 -8.80
C PRO A 35 -2.99 0.88 -8.14
N ALA A 36 -2.49 0.78 -6.92
CA ALA A 36 -2.99 -0.21 -5.98
C ALA A 36 -4.42 0.18 -5.62
N ASP A 37 -5.40 -0.59 -6.12
CA ASP A 37 -6.82 -0.32 -6.00
C ASP A 37 -7.47 -1.30 -5.02
N ALA A 38 -8.13 -0.77 -3.99
CA ALA A 38 -8.97 -1.55 -3.10
C ALA A 38 -10.42 -1.06 -3.17
N GLY A 39 -11.33 -2.00 -3.40
CA GLY A 39 -12.77 -1.76 -3.37
C GLY A 39 -13.32 -1.61 -1.95
N TYR A 40 -14.63 -1.79 -1.82
CA TYR A 40 -15.33 -1.63 -0.55
C TYR A 40 -14.90 -2.64 0.52
N GLU A 41 -14.54 -3.87 0.14
CA GLU A 41 -14.02 -4.87 1.09
C GLU A 41 -12.64 -4.52 1.66
N GLY A 42 -11.98 -3.53 1.06
CA GLY A 42 -10.62 -3.13 1.42
C GLY A 42 -9.57 -4.14 0.99
N GLY A 43 -8.35 -3.90 1.45
CA GLY A 43 -7.20 -4.75 1.19
C GLY A 43 -5.95 -4.18 1.85
N GLU A 44 -4.92 -5.02 1.92
CA GLU A 44 -3.63 -4.64 2.45
C GLU A 44 -2.51 -5.13 1.54
N PHE A 45 -1.39 -4.42 1.56
CA PHE A 45 -0.20 -4.83 0.86
C PHE A 45 1.04 -4.25 1.53
N THR A 46 2.16 -4.94 1.37
CA THR A 46 3.46 -4.48 1.87
C THR A 46 4.40 -4.30 0.69
N VAL A 47 5.06 -3.14 0.63
CA VAL A 47 6.06 -2.90 -0.42
C VAL A 47 7.35 -3.65 -0.11
N PRO A 48 8.16 -4.01 -1.12
CA PRO A 48 9.50 -4.54 -0.92
C PRO A 48 10.37 -3.62 -0.05
N VAL A 49 11.43 -4.16 0.53
CA VAL A 49 12.37 -3.39 1.35
C VAL A 49 12.93 -2.22 0.54
N VAL A 50 12.92 -1.04 1.15
CA VAL A 50 13.49 0.19 0.60
C VAL A 50 14.45 0.83 1.60
N THR A 51 15.45 1.54 1.07
CA THR A 51 16.19 2.57 1.80
C THR A 51 15.81 3.92 1.21
N PHE A 52 15.83 4.97 2.01
CA PHE A 52 15.44 6.30 1.55
C PHE A 52 16.23 7.41 2.24
N ASP A 53 16.22 8.55 1.57
CA ASP A 53 16.57 9.86 2.15
C ASP A 53 15.32 10.75 2.12
N GLY A 54 15.09 11.51 3.20
CA GLY A 54 13.87 12.29 3.37
C GLY A 54 13.37 12.34 4.80
N LYS A 55 12.50 13.33 5.07
CA LYS A 55 11.96 13.62 6.41
C LYS A 55 10.46 13.42 6.51
N ARG A 56 9.75 13.28 5.39
CA ARG A 56 8.30 13.04 5.33
C ARG A 56 7.97 12.01 4.27
N LEU A 57 6.93 11.22 4.52
CA LEU A 57 6.31 10.33 3.54
C LEU A 57 5.10 11.04 2.92
N GLU A 58 5.05 11.15 1.60
CA GLU A 58 3.92 11.69 0.84
C GLU A 58 3.32 10.61 -0.07
N LEU A 59 1.99 10.62 -0.22
CA LEU A 59 1.24 9.74 -1.11
C LEU A 59 0.60 10.53 -2.26
N ASN A 60 0.62 9.92 -3.45
CA ASN A 60 -0.29 10.23 -4.55
C ASN A 60 -1.45 9.24 -4.51
N MET A 61 -2.64 9.74 -4.19
CA MET A 61 -3.79 8.91 -3.87
C MET A 61 -5.10 9.54 -4.32
N ASP A 62 -6.10 8.69 -4.57
CA ASP A 62 -7.48 9.07 -4.83
C ASP A 62 -8.42 8.20 -4.00
N GLY A 63 -8.99 8.80 -2.96
CA GLY A 63 -10.03 8.23 -2.13
C GLY A 63 -11.38 8.78 -2.54
N SER A 64 -12.34 7.87 -2.75
CA SER A 64 -13.75 8.24 -2.94
C SER A 64 -14.35 8.90 -1.67
N ALA A 65 -15.63 9.30 -1.69
CA ALA A 65 -16.30 10.01 -0.59
C ALA A 65 -16.20 9.32 0.79
N GLY A 66 -15.92 8.01 0.85
CA GLY A 66 -15.70 7.25 2.08
C GLY A 66 -14.36 6.51 2.13
N GLY A 67 -13.48 6.72 1.15
CA GLY A 67 -12.22 6.01 1.05
C GLY A 67 -11.22 6.42 2.13
N TRP A 68 -10.44 5.47 2.61
CA TRP A 68 -9.38 5.74 3.56
C TRP A 68 -8.17 4.81 3.38
N ALA A 69 -7.03 5.28 3.89
CA ALA A 69 -5.79 4.54 3.96
C ALA A 69 -5.11 4.72 5.32
N LEU A 70 -4.38 3.69 5.75
CA LEU A 70 -3.44 3.70 6.85
C LEU A 70 -2.10 3.16 6.35
N VAL A 71 -1.02 3.66 6.94
CA VAL A 71 0.34 3.25 6.58
C VAL A 71 1.13 2.97 7.84
N GLY A 72 1.64 1.74 7.96
CA GLY A 72 2.64 1.37 8.95
C GLY A 72 4.04 1.29 8.33
N ILE A 73 5.07 1.43 9.16
CA ILE A 73 6.46 1.15 8.78
C ILE A 73 6.96 -0.06 9.56
N LEU A 74 7.48 -1.03 8.84
CA LEU A 74 8.09 -2.25 9.38
C LEU A 74 9.60 -2.23 9.17
N SER A 75 10.32 -2.99 10.00
CA SER A 75 11.73 -3.32 9.78
C SER A 75 11.91 -4.29 8.61
N GLU A 76 13.16 -4.56 8.23
CA GLU A 76 13.49 -5.61 7.26
C GLU A 76 12.88 -6.98 7.64
N SER A 77 12.81 -7.26 8.94
CA SER A 77 12.27 -8.50 9.52
C SER A 77 10.75 -8.51 9.73
N ASP A 78 10.01 -7.58 9.09
CA ASP A 78 8.56 -7.43 9.22
C ASP A 78 8.07 -7.04 10.63
N GLU A 79 8.94 -6.47 11.47
CA GLU A 79 8.57 -5.99 12.80
C GLU A 79 8.07 -4.53 12.76
N PRO A 80 6.89 -4.21 13.32
CA PRO A 80 6.40 -2.84 13.38
C PRO A 80 7.34 -1.91 14.17
N ILE A 81 7.69 -0.77 13.58
CA ILE A 81 8.57 0.21 14.23
C ILE A 81 7.74 1.11 15.15
N GLU A 82 8.16 1.22 16.41
CA GLU A 82 7.50 2.06 17.42
C GLU A 82 7.42 3.53 16.97
N GLY A 83 6.24 4.14 17.08
CA GLY A 83 5.97 5.49 16.60
C GLY A 83 5.54 5.56 15.13
N TYR A 84 5.63 4.45 14.40
CA TYR A 84 5.23 4.33 12.99
C TYR A 84 4.34 3.11 12.76
N LYS A 85 3.72 2.56 13.81
CA LYS A 85 2.80 1.43 13.71
C LYS A 85 1.51 1.84 13.00
N ILE A 86 0.82 0.87 12.44
CA ILE A 86 -0.41 1.15 11.67
C ILE A 86 -1.53 1.71 12.57
N GLU A 87 -1.59 1.28 13.83
CA GLU A 87 -2.55 1.78 14.82
C GLU A 87 -2.24 3.19 15.28
N GLN A 88 -1.00 3.65 15.04
CA GLN A 88 -0.56 5.02 15.32
C GLN A 88 -0.76 5.93 14.11
N CYS A 89 -1.00 5.38 12.91
CA CYS A 89 -1.21 6.16 11.71
C CYS A 89 -2.54 6.93 11.79
N ASP A 90 -2.50 8.22 11.47
CA ASP A 90 -3.71 9.01 11.31
C ASP A 90 -4.41 8.60 10.01
N THR A 91 -5.75 8.55 10.03
CA THR A 91 -6.52 8.13 8.85
C THR A 91 -6.32 9.09 7.68
N ILE A 92 -5.83 8.56 6.57
CA ILE A 92 -5.62 9.30 5.34
C ILE A 92 -6.89 9.25 4.50
N ARG A 93 -7.40 10.41 4.07
CA ARG A 93 -8.61 10.56 3.25
C ARG A 93 -8.46 11.63 2.18
N GLY A 94 -9.34 11.57 1.18
CA GLY A 94 -9.48 12.55 0.11
C GLY A 94 -8.74 12.16 -1.17
N ASN A 95 -8.48 13.13 -2.04
CA ASN A 95 -7.69 12.99 -3.26
C ASN A 95 -6.56 14.02 -3.23
N SER A 96 -5.31 13.58 -3.41
CA SER A 96 -4.15 14.45 -3.43
C SER A 96 -2.95 13.76 -4.05
N VAL A 97 -2.15 14.53 -4.79
CA VAL A 97 -0.87 14.08 -5.36
C VAL A 97 0.30 14.13 -4.38
N LYS A 98 0.11 14.74 -3.19
CA LYS A 98 1.17 14.99 -2.20
C LYS A 98 0.62 14.99 -0.76
N LYS A 99 -0.14 13.96 -0.41
CA LYS A 99 -0.71 13.84 0.95
C LYS A 99 0.36 13.36 1.92
N ALA A 100 0.70 14.17 2.91
CA ALA A 100 1.59 13.76 3.98
C ALA A 100 0.94 12.67 4.85
N VAL A 101 1.71 11.63 5.16
CA VAL A 101 1.37 10.61 6.15
C VAL A 101 1.81 11.11 7.53
N THR A 102 0.95 10.92 8.52
CA THR A 102 1.23 11.26 9.91
C THR A 102 0.90 10.10 10.83
N TRP A 103 1.68 9.97 11.90
CA TRP A 103 1.45 9.04 12.99
C TRP A 103 1.25 9.85 14.26
N GLN A 104 0.03 9.85 14.79
CA GLN A 104 -0.38 10.65 15.95
C GLN A 104 0.00 12.14 15.80
N GLY A 105 -0.23 12.70 14.61
CA GLY A 105 0.11 14.07 14.25
C GLY A 105 1.57 14.32 13.86
N ASN A 106 2.46 13.34 14.01
CA ASN A 106 3.87 13.46 13.62
C ASN A 106 4.10 12.96 12.19
N SER A 107 4.72 13.77 11.33
CA SER A 107 5.10 13.40 9.95
C SER A 107 6.58 13.04 9.78
N ASP A 108 7.38 13.18 10.85
CA ASP A 108 8.83 13.05 10.77
C ASP A 108 9.29 11.59 10.72
N VAL A 109 9.90 11.21 9.61
CA VAL A 109 10.53 9.90 9.38
C VAL A 109 12.07 9.97 9.34
N SER A 110 12.66 11.12 9.66
CA SER A 110 14.12 11.33 9.59
C SER A 110 14.94 10.35 10.45
N LYS A 111 14.35 9.82 11.52
CA LYS A 111 14.96 8.78 12.38
C LYS A 111 15.17 7.43 11.68
N LEU A 112 14.52 7.25 10.53
CA LEU A 112 14.55 6.04 9.71
C LEU A 112 15.37 6.21 8.43
N THR A 113 15.89 7.42 8.16
CA THR A 113 16.76 7.69 7.02
C THR A 113 17.96 6.74 7.01
N GLY A 114 18.23 6.16 5.83
CA GLY A 114 19.32 5.18 5.65
C GLY A 114 19.08 3.79 6.24
N LYS A 115 17.94 3.54 6.90
CA LYS A 115 17.57 2.20 7.37
C LYS A 115 16.79 1.43 6.31
N LEU A 116 16.93 0.12 6.33
CA LEU A 116 16.10 -0.80 5.56
C LEU A 116 14.71 -0.89 6.21
N VAL A 117 13.67 -0.50 5.47
CA VAL A 117 12.29 -0.51 5.96
C VAL A 117 11.34 -1.05 4.91
N LYS A 118 10.16 -1.49 5.36
CA LYS A 118 9.01 -1.81 4.50
C LYS A 118 7.85 -0.88 4.87
N LEU A 119 7.06 -0.48 3.87
CA LEU A 119 5.79 0.21 4.09
C LEU A 119 4.65 -0.81 3.99
N HIS A 120 3.81 -0.84 5.01
CA HIS A 120 2.62 -1.68 5.05
C HIS A 120 1.39 -0.79 4.93
N PHE A 121 0.56 -1.03 3.91
CA PHE A 121 -0.62 -0.26 3.60
C PHE A 121 -1.86 -1.08 3.92
N VAL A 122 -2.83 -0.44 4.59
CA VAL A 122 -4.20 -0.94 4.72
C VAL A 122 -5.13 0.10 4.13
N ILE A 123 -5.94 -0.28 3.15
CA ILE A 123 -6.71 0.64 2.33
C ILE A 123 -8.15 0.13 2.12
N GLN A 124 -9.11 1.05 1.99
CA GLN A 124 -10.51 0.74 1.67
C GLN A 124 -11.10 1.82 0.74
N SER A 125 -11.74 1.40 -0.35
CA SER A 125 -12.34 2.29 -1.36
C SER A 125 -11.37 3.41 -1.82
N MET A 126 -10.10 3.02 -2.03
CA MET A 126 -8.97 3.91 -2.18
C MET A 126 -8.02 3.40 -3.27
N LYS A 127 -7.48 4.35 -4.05
CA LYS A 127 -6.43 4.12 -5.04
C LYS A 127 -5.14 4.78 -4.59
N ILE A 128 -4.05 4.03 -4.55
CA ILE A 128 -2.71 4.55 -4.29
C ILE A 128 -1.89 4.45 -5.58
N PHE A 129 -1.48 5.58 -6.13
CA PHE A 129 -0.71 5.64 -7.38
C PHE A 129 0.79 5.62 -7.13
N ALA A 130 1.25 6.35 -6.11
CA ALA A 130 2.66 6.45 -5.77
C ALA A 130 2.86 6.87 -4.32
N PHE A 131 4.07 6.64 -3.82
CA PHE A 131 4.57 7.21 -2.57
C PHE A 131 5.98 7.72 -2.77
N GLN A 132 6.39 8.68 -1.95
CA GLN A 132 7.75 9.23 -1.97
C GLN A 132 8.18 9.70 -0.59
N PHE A 133 9.48 9.58 -0.33
CA PHE A 133 10.13 10.24 0.80
C PHE A 133 10.71 11.56 0.31
N VAL A 134 10.33 12.67 0.96
CA VAL A 134 10.76 14.01 0.56
C VAL A 134 11.59 14.68 1.65
N CYS A 135 12.66 15.33 1.24
CA CYS A 135 13.41 16.29 2.06
C CYS A 135 12.93 17.71 1.68
N ARG A 136 11.75 18.11 2.16
CA ARG A 136 11.26 19.49 1.96
C ARG A 136 11.72 20.39 3.10
N VAL A 137 12.27 21.56 2.75
CA VAL A 137 12.36 22.72 3.62
C VAL A 137 11.07 23.51 3.42
N ASP A 138 10.21 23.61 4.43
CA ASP A 138 9.01 24.44 4.35
C ASP A 138 9.45 25.91 4.29
N ILE A 139 9.50 26.49 3.09
CA ILE A 139 9.66 27.93 2.92
C ILE A 139 8.29 28.53 3.26
N LYS A 140 8.24 29.26 4.39
CA LYS A 140 7.07 30.02 4.82
C LYS A 140 6.80 31.21 3.90
#